data_AF-A0A979G4F8-F1
#
_entry.id   AF-A0A979G4F8-F1
#
_cell.length_a   1.000
_cell.length_b   1.000
_cell.length_c   1.000
_cell.angle_alpha   90.00
_cell.angle_beta   90.00
_cell.angle_gamma   90.00
#
_symmetry.space_group_name_H-M   'P 1'
#
loop_
_entity.id
_entity.type
_entity.pdbx_description
1 polymer ?
#
loop_
_entity_poly.entity_id
_entity_poly.type
_entity_poly.pdbx_seq_one_letter_code
_entity_poly.pdbx_strand_id
1 'polypeptide(L)'
;MNVKCKNCLPEEGIEIPELSLSEKKRILELKLQSPIYSVKYLIDFCGLSHMEAKYIVTHVNRTYGLCNRCNFDKLDKEYMICPKCESLNFNWKC
;
A
#
# COMPACT_ATOMS: atom_id res chain seq x y z
N MET A 1 -9.61 -8.39 -1.34
CA MET A 1 -8.43 -9.30 -1.33
C MET A 1 -7.75 -9.20 0.03
N ASN A 2 -7.49 -10.31 0.73
CA ASN A 2 -6.73 -10.29 2.00
C ASN A 2 -5.22 -10.29 1.74
N VAL A 3 -4.48 -9.37 2.35
CA VAL A 3 -3.02 -9.27 2.20
C VAL A 3 -2.32 -9.28 3.56
N LYS A 4 -1.24 -10.05 3.65
CA LYS A 4 -0.50 -10.27 4.89
C LYS A 4 0.93 -9.75 4.80
N CYS A 5 1.34 -9.03 5.83
CA CYS A 5 2.69 -8.56 6.01
C CYS A 5 3.26 -9.23 7.25
N LYS A 6 4.36 -9.96 7.08
CA LYS A 6 5.03 -10.69 8.16
C LYS A 6 5.48 -9.82 9.35
N ASN A 7 5.59 -8.50 9.16
CA ASN A 7 6.06 -7.56 10.18
C ASN A 7 4.93 -6.67 10.77
N CYS A 8 3.69 -6.79 10.30
CA CYS A 8 2.59 -5.92 10.73
C CYS A 8 1.44 -6.73 11.34
N LEU A 9 0.74 -7.50 10.52
CA LEU A 9 -0.34 -8.41 10.90
C LEU A 9 -0.08 -9.75 10.20
N PRO A 10 0.87 -10.54 10.72
CA PRO A 10 1.34 -11.76 10.05
C PRO A 10 0.24 -12.83 9.94
N GLU A 11 -0.69 -12.87 10.88
CA GLU A 11 -1.73 -13.91 10.96
C GLU A 11 -3.03 -13.45 10.31
N GLU A 12 -3.49 -12.24 10.62
CA GLU A 12 -4.78 -11.71 10.20
C GLU A 12 -4.73 -11.10 8.79
N GLY A 13 -3.68 -10.33 8.50
CA GLY A 13 -3.66 -9.43 7.36
C GLY A 13 -4.73 -8.35 7.43
N ILE A 14 -4.96 -7.68 6.31
CA ILE A 14 -6.14 -6.82 6.13
C ILE A 14 -6.84 -7.15 4.83
N GLU A 15 -8.15 -6.92 4.79
CA GLU A 15 -8.88 -6.88 3.54
C GLU A 15 -8.66 -5.53 2.86
N ILE A 16 -8.13 -5.56 1.65
CA ILE A 16 -7.97 -4.34 0.85
C ILE A 16 -9.31 -4.01 0.20
N PRO A 17 -9.84 -2.79 0.42
CA PRO A 17 -11.07 -2.36 -0.25
C PRO A 17 -10.83 -2.28 -1.76
N GLU A 18 -11.92 -2.39 -2.52
CA GLU A 18 -11.87 -2.10 -3.95
C GLU A 18 -11.65 -0.61 -4.17
N LEU A 19 -10.43 -0.24 -4.53
CA LEU A 19 -10.06 1.15 -4.85
C LEU A 19 -9.99 1.31 -6.37
N SER A 20 -10.70 2.32 -6.88
CA SER A 20 -10.61 2.76 -8.27
C SER A 20 -9.21 3.24 -8.62
N LEU A 21 -8.91 3.31 -9.92
CA LEU A 21 -7.64 3.85 -10.41
C LEU A 21 -7.43 5.30 -9.95
N SER A 22 -8.49 6.12 -9.94
CA SER A 22 -8.45 7.51 -9.47
C SER A 22 -8.13 7.62 -7.98
N GLU A 23 -8.69 6.75 -7.14
CA GLU A 23 -8.38 6.72 -5.70
C GLU A 23 -6.93 6.31 -5.47
N LYS A 24 -6.45 5.27 -6.16
CA LYS A 24 -5.04 4.83 -6.09
C LYS A 24 -4.09 5.96 -6.48
N LYS A 25 -4.37 6.68 -7.57
CA LYS A 25 -3.62 7.89 -7.98
C LYS A 25 -3.61 8.94 -6.88
N ARG A 26 -4.79 9.29 -6.36
CA ARG A 26 -4.93 10.31 -5.33
C ARG A 26 -4.16 9.95 -4.05
N ILE A 27 -4.26 8.70 -3.61
CA ILE A 27 -3.54 8.19 -2.45
C ILE A 27 -2.03 8.29 -2.67
N LEU A 28 -1.54 7.97 -3.87
CA LEU A 28 -0.12 8.06 -4.21
C LEU A 28 0.38 9.51 -4.23
N GLU A 29 -0.35 10.42 -4.88
CA GLU A 29 -0.06 11.85 -4.90
C GLU A 29 0.04 12.43 -3.48
N LEU A 30 -0.96 12.13 -2.64
CA LEU A 30 -0.98 12.56 -1.24
C LEU A 30 0.20 11.95 -0.46
N LYS A 31 0.58 10.70 -0.74
CA LYS A 31 1.65 10.01 -0.02
C LYS A 31 3.01 10.64 -0.31
N LEU A 32 3.22 11.06 -1.56
CA LEU A 32 4.44 11.75 -1.99
C LEU A 32 4.59 13.11 -1.29
N GLN A 33 3.47 13.78 -0.97
CA GLN A 33 3.48 14.99 -0.14
C GLN A 33 3.69 14.65 1.35
N SER A 34 2.86 13.76 1.89
CA SER A 34 2.93 13.26 3.26
C SER A 34 2.09 11.99 3.42
N PRO A 35 2.64 10.90 3.99
CA PRO A 35 1.86 9.70 4.30
C PRO A 35 0.61 9.97 5.15
N ILE A 36 0.64 10.99 6.02
CA ILE A 36 -0.49 11.36 6.88
C ILE A 36 -1.69 11.81 6.06
N TYR A 37 -1.48 12.50 4.93
CA TYR A 37 -2.59 12.94 4.08
C TYR A 37 -3.28 11.79 3.38
N SER A 38 -2.54 10.80 2.92
CA SER A 38 -3.13 9.56 2.39
C SER A 38 -3.92 8.79 3.44
N VAL A 39 -3.40 8.70 4.67
CA VAL A 39 -4.11 8.04 5.78
C VAL A 39 -5.41 8.77 6.07
N LYS A 40 -5.37 10.10 6.18
CA LYS A 40 -6.58 10.91 6.38
C LYS A 40 -7.59 10.74 5.26
N TYR A 41 -7.14 10.72 4.00
CA TYR A 41 -8.03 10.52 2.85
C TYR A 41 -8.75 9.17 2.91
N LEU A 42 -8.02 8.09 3.21
CA LEU A 42 -8.60 6.75 3.34
C LEU A 42 -9.63 6.65 4.47
N ILE A 43 -9.42 7.36 5.58
CA ILE A 43 -10.40 7.42 6.68
C ILE A 43 -11.63 8.23 6.26
N ASP A 44 -11.42 9.47 5.80
CA ASP A 44 -12.50 10.43 5.57
C ASP A 44 -13.39 10.04 4.38
N PHE A 45 -12.80 9.47 3.32
CA PHE A 45 -13.49 9.24 2.05
C PHE A 45 -13.70 7.77 1.70
N CYS A 46 -12.85 6.86 2.22
CA CYS A 46 -13.01 5.43 1.98
C CYS A 46 -13.58 4.68 3.20
N GLY A 47 -13.84 5.39 4.32
CA GLY A 47 -14.46 4.82 5.52
C GLY A 47 -13.60 3.80 6.26
N LEU A 48 -12.29 3.78 6.01
CA LEU A 48 -11.38 2.83 6.64
C LEU A 48 -11.07 3.19 8.09
N SER A 49 -10.80 2.17 8.90
CA SER A 49 -10.22 2.40 10.22
C SER A 49 -8.81 3.00 10.09
N HIS A 50 -8.37 3.69 11.13
CA HIS A 50 -7.02 4.25 11.16
C HIS A 50 -5.93 3.17 11.00
N MET A 51 -6.17 1.97 11.52
CA MET A 51 -5.26 0.82 11.40
C MET A 51 -5.13 0.38 9.94
N GLU A 52 -6.25 0.14 9.26
CA GLU A 52 -6.26 -0.28 7.85
C GLU A 52 -5.64 0.78 6.95
N ALA A 53 -6.03 2.04 7.14
CA ALA A 53 -5.49 3.16 6.36
C ALA A 53 -3.96 3.26 6.50
N LYS A 54 -3.45 3.17 7.73
CA LYS A 54 -2.01 3.17 8.00
C LYS A 54 -1.31 1.97 7.37
N TYR A 55 -1.88 0.78 7.50
CA TYR A 55 -1.34 -0.44 6.91
C TYR A 55 -1.22 -0.30 5.39
N ILE A 56 -2.29 0.13 4.71
CA ILE A 56 -2.29 0.35 3.25
C ILE A 56 -1.18 1.33 2.88
N VAL A 57 -1.18 2.53 3.48
CA VAL A 57 -0.23 3.59 3.13
C VAL A 57 1.21 3.17 3.38
N THR A 58 1.51 2.38 4.40
CA THR A 58 2.85 1.82 4.63
C THR A 58 3.32 0.97 3.46
N HIS A 59 2.42 0.24 2.81
CA HIS A 59 2.77 -0.71 1.76
C HIS A 59 2.66 -0.16 0.32
N VAL A 60 1.98 0.97 0.08
CA VAL A 60 1.91 1.64 -1.24
C VAL A 60 3.27 1.97 -1.82
N ASN A 61 3.60 1.51 -3.02
CA ASN A 61 4.88 1.82 -3.65
C ASN A 61 4.97 3.30 -4.00
N ARG A 62 6.08 3.97 -3.65
CA ARG A 62 6.34 5.35 -4.11
C ARG A 62 6.61 5.39 -5.62
N THR A 63 7.24 4.35 -6.15
CA THR A 63 7.57 4.20 -7.56
C THR A 63 7.17 2.81 -8.02
N TYR A 64 6.40 2.73 -9.11
CA TYR A 64 6.01 1.45 -9.69
C TYR A 64 7.25 0.63 -10.11
N GLY A 65 7.22 -0.67 -9.85
CA GLY A 65 8.32 -1.60 -10.10
C GLY A 65 9.34 -1.72 -8.97
N LEU A 66 9.40 -0.74 -8.05
CA LEU A 66 10.41 -0.70 -7.00
C LEU A 66 9.86 -1.05 -5.62
N CYS A 67 10.57 -1.91 -4.91
CA CYS A 67 10.25 -2.24 -3.52
C CYS A 67 10.50 -1.04 -2.60
N ASN A 68 9.50 -0.69 -1.80
CA ASN A 68 9.56 0.40 -0.82
C ASN A 68 10.64 0.26 0.27
N ARG A 69 11.16 -0.96 0.48
CA ARG A 69 12.12 -1.24 1.56
C ARG A 69 13.55 -1.40 1.06
N CYS A 70 13.75 -2.11 -0.04
CA CYS A 70 15.10 -2.51 -0.48
C CYS A 70 15.43 -2.14 -1.93
N ASN A 71 14.56 -1.36 -2.61
CA ASN A 71 14.74 -0.91 -3.99
C ASN A 71 14.92 -2.03 -5.04
N PHE A 72 14.45 -3.25 -4.77
CA PHE A 72 14.35 -4.28 -5.80
C PHE A 72 13.38 -3.81 -6.89
N ASP A 73 13.78 -3.83 -8.15
CA ASP A 73 13.18 -3.10 -9.27
C ASP A 73 12.41 -3.97 -10.27
N LYS A 74 12.16 -5.24 -9.91
CA LYS A 74 11.42 -6.21 -10.73
C LYS A 74 10.09 -6.62 -10.09
N LEU A 75 9.40 -5.68 -9.44
CA LEU A 75 8.03 -5.92 -8.97
C LEU A 75 7.04 -5.77 -10.13
N ASP A 76 6.25 -6.81 -10.40
CA ASP A 76 5.39 -6.90 -11.59
C ASP A 76 3.90 -7.17 -11.28
N LYS A 77 3.56 -7.38 -10.00
CA LYS A 77 2.19 -7.60 -9.53
C LYS A 77 1.74 -6.48 -8.62
N GLU A 78 0.45 -6.17 -8.69
CA GLU A 78 -0.16 -5.07 -7.93
C GLU A 78 -0.01 -5.23 -6.40
N TYR A 79 -0.17 -6.44 -5.90
CA TYR A 79 0.07 -6.78 -4.50
C TYR A 79 1.04 -7.95 -4.45
N MET A 80 2.21 -7.74 -3.86
CA MET A 80 3.21 -8.81 -3.79
C MET A 80 4.18 -8.68 -2.63
N ILE A 81 4.71 -9.83 -2.22
CA ILE A 81 5.87 -9.92 -1.35
C ILE A 81 7.12 -9.75 -2.21
N CYS A 82 8.01 -8.83 -1.82
CA CYS A 82 9.28 -8.64 -2.49
C CYS A 82 10.13 -9.92 -2.35
N PRO A 83 10.63 -10.51 -3.45
CA PRO A 83 11.41 -11.75 -3.39
C PRO A 83 12.78 -11.57 -2.73
N LYS A 84 13.27 -10.33 -2.60
CA LYS A 84 14.59 -10.03 -2.02
C LYS A 84 14.54 -9.80 -0.50
N CYS A 85 13.52 -9.11 0.00
CA CYS A 85 13.46 -8.69 1.41
C CYS A 85 12.17 -9.07 2.14
N GLU A 86 11.26 -9.75 1.44
CA GLU A 86 9.99 -10.24 1.96
C GLU A 86 9.05 -9.15 2.51
N SER A 87 9.27 -7.89 2.12
CA SER A 87 8.33 -6.81 2.41
C SER A 87 7.09 -6.96 1.55
N LEU A 88 5.91 -6.73 2.12
CA LEU A 88 4.68 -6.52 1.35
C LEU A 88 4.74 -5.17 0.62
N ASN A 89 4.31 -5.15 -0.64
CA ASN A 89 4.32 -4.00 -1.54
C ASN A 89 2.98 -3.93 -2.28
N PHE A 90 2.41 -2.73 -2.33
CA PHE A 90 1.24 -2.40 -3.14
C PHE A 90 1.74 -1.58 -4.32
N ASN A 91 2.12 -2.30 -5.36
CA ASN A 91 2.77 -1.82 -6.57
C ASN A 91 1.74 -1.34 -7.60
N TRP A 92 1.01 -0.28 -7.26
CA TRP A 92 -0.05 0.26 -8.11
C TRP A 92 0.51 0.88 -9.39
N LYS A 93 0.03 0.41 -10.54
CA LYS A 93 0.33 0.99 -11.85
C LYS A 93 -0.72 2.05 -12.18
N CYS A 94 -0.44 3.29 -11.80
CA CYS A 94 -1.38 4.39 -11.95
C CYS A 94 -0.70 5.66 -12.44
#